data_AF-A0A321LAK6-F1
#
_entry.id   AF-A0A321LAK6-F1
#
_cell.length_a   1.000
_cell.length_b   1.000
_cell.length_c   1.000
_cell.angle_alpha   90.00
_cell.angle_beta   90.00
_cell.angle_gamma   90.00
#
_symmetry.space_group_name_H-M   'P 1'
#
loop_
_entity.id
_entity.type
_entity.pdbx_description
1 polymer ?
#
loop_
_entity_poly.entity_id
_entity_poly.type
_entity_poly.pdbx_seq_one_letter_code
_entity_poly.pdbx_strand_id
1 'polypeptide(L)'
;MEKIRKPGRQRRREDIARTRFLSTCGWCGKKLGSNEEVFTVGGKMNEAIDMENLQGKVLPYTLPSQHRTLTAYAPTSASLAKQQGQDIVFMLCSETCCLELKKAMAGERRKASREDFSKSVSMKSGGSKDASKRRAKR
;
A
#
# COMPACT_ATOMS: atom_id res chain seq x y z
N MET A 1 -16.19 -13.34 31.83
CA MET A 1 -15.14 -12.36 31.49
C MET A 1 -14.38 -12.86 30.27
N GLU A 2 -14.73 -12.35 29.10
CA GLU A 2 -14.10 -12.76 27.83
C GLU A 2 -12.70 -12.13 27.74
N LYS A 3 -11.66 -12.97 27.73
CA LYS A 3 -10.27 -12.49 27.67
C LYS A 3 -10.01 -11.99 26.25
N ILE A 4 -10.11 -10.67 26.04
CA ILE A 4 -9.73 -10.03 24.76
C ILE A 4 -8.24 -10.32 24.51
N ARG A 5 -7.96 -11.28 23.61
CA ARG A 5 -6.61 -11.61 23.17
C ARG A 5 -6.03 -10.40 22.42
N LYS A 6 -4.91 -9.84 22.91
CA LYS A 6 -4.22 -8.73 22.24
C LYS A 6 -3.81 -9.18 20.83
N PRO A 7 -4.12 -8.41 19.77
CA PRO A 7 -3.72 -8.77 18.42
C PRO A 7 -2.20 -8.78 18.31
N GLY A 8 -1.68 -9.79 17.59
CA GLY A 8 -0.27 -9.90 17.25
C GLY A 8 0.24 -8.69 16.47
N ARG A 9 1.57 -8.49 16.46
CA ARG A 9 2.22 -7.30 15.87
C ARG A 9 1.81 -7.03 14.42
N GLN A 10 1.56 -8.08 13.63
CA GLN A 10 1.15 -7.98 12.23
C GLN A 10 -0.30 -7.50 12.07
N ARG A 11 -1.26 -8.09 12.79
CA ARG A 11 -2.67 -7.66 12.78
C ARG A 11 -2.84 -6.18 13.12
N ARG A 12 -2.10 -5.70 14.14
CA ARG A 12 -2.12 -4.26 14.50
C ARG A 12 -1.73 -3.35 13.35
N ARG A 13 -0.76 -3.74 12.52
CA ARG A 13 -0.32 -2.92 11.38
C ARG A 13 -1.39 -2.86 10.29
N GLU A 14 -2.02 -4.00 10.02
CA GLU A 14 -3.13 -4.09 9.05
C GLU A 14 -4.34 -3.28 9.51
N ASP A 15 -4.69 -3.33 10.80
CA ASP A 15 -5.76 -2.53 11.38
C ASP A 15 -5.50 -1.03 11.26
N ILE A 16 -4.26 -0.59 11.52
CA ILE A 16 -3.85 0.81 11.37
C ILE A 16 -3.92 1.24 9.90
N ALA A 17 -3.42 0.40 8.97
CA ALA A 17 -3.47 0.70 7.54
C ALA A 17 -4.92 0.81 7.05
N ARG A 18 -5.80 -0.11 7.48
CA ARG A 18 -7.23 -0.09 7.17
C ARG A 18 -7.91 1.14 7.73
N THR A 19 -7.63 1.49 8.99
CA THR A 19 -8.18 2.69 9.62
C THR A 19 -7.75 3.94 8.86
N ARG A 20 -6.48 4.03 8.44
CA ARG A 20 -6.01 5.17 7.63
C ARG A 20 -6.70 5.21 6.28
N PHE A 21 -6.79 4.09 5.56
CA PHE A 21 -7.47 4.03 4.26
C PHE A 21 -8.91 4.55 4.33
N LEU A 22 -9.66 4.18 5.38
CA LEU A 22 -11.05 4.61 5.55
C LEU A 22 -11.21 6.05 6.07
N SER A 23 -10.15 6.66 6.62
CA SER A 23 -10.23 7.98 7.27
C SER A 23 -9.36 9.05 6.62
N THR A 24 -8.62 8.74 5.56
CA THR A 24 -7.78 9.72 4.86
C THR A 24 -7.89 9.57 3.35
N CYS A 25 -7.91 10.71 2.67
CA CYS A 25 -7.84 10.80 1.23
C CYS A 25 -6.50 10.25 0.75
N GLY A 26 -6.55 9.25 -0.13
CA GLY A 26 -5.39 8.58 -0.70
C GLY A 26 -4.52 9.49 -1.57
N TRP A 27 -4.98 10.68 -1.97
CA TRP A 27 -4.22 11.63 -2.80
C TRP A 27 -3.66 12.81 -2.01
N CYS A 28 -4.51 13.64 -1.40
CA CYS A 28 -4.10 14.85 -0.68
C CYS A 28 -3.79 14.62 0.80
N GLY A 29 -4.11 13.42 1.34
CA GLY A 29 -3.91 13.10 2.76
C GLY A 29 -4.90 13.75 3.72
N LYS A 30 -5.89 14.51 3.23
CA LYS A 30 -6.93 15.12 4.06
C LYS A 30 -7.73 14.05 4.80
N LYS A 31 -8.06 14.29 6.06
CA LYS A 31 -8.95 13.41 6.85
C LYS A 31 -10.37 13.43 6.26
N LEU A 32 -10.95 12.26 6.07
CA LEU A 32 -12.33 12.05 5.63
C LEU A 32 -13.23 11.97 6.86
N GLY A 33 -14.35 12.70 6.84
CA GLY A 33 -15.40 12.59 7.84
C GLY A 33 -16.21 11.30 7.68
N SER A 34 -16.77 10.78 8.77
CA SER A 34 -17.55 9.53 8.76
C SER A 34 -18.82 9.59 7.90
N ASN A 35 -19.34 10.80 7.64
CA ASN A 35 -20.55 11.05 6.86
C ASN A 35 -20.29 11.90 5.61
N GLU A 36 -19.03 12.07 5.20
CA GLU A 36 -18.69 12.78 3.97
C GLU A 36 -18.78 11.85 2.76
N GLU A 37 -19.17 12.41 1.62
CA GLU A 37 -19.12 11.69 0.35
C GLU A 37 -17.66 11.33 0.02
N VAL A 38 -17.44 10.07 -0.33
CA VAL A 38 -16.12 9.55 -0.70
C VAL A 38 -16.15 9.10 -2.14
N PHE A 39 -15.14 9.52 -2.88
CA PHE A 39 -14.97 9.16 -4.27
C PHE A 39 -13.96 8.03 -4.37
N THR A 40 -14.19 7.11 -5.32
CA THR A 40 -13.27 6.00 -5.56
C THR A 40 -12.71 6.03 -6.97
N VAL A 41 -11.41 5.74 -7.08
CA VAL A 41 -10.74 5.58 -8.37
C VAL A 41 -10.10 4.19 -8.40
N GLY A 42 -10.48 3.42 -9.42
CA GLY A 42 -9.88 2.12 -9.71
C GLY A 42 -8.63 2.24 -10.58
N GLY A 43 -7.70 1.31 -10.37
CA GLY A 43 -6.50 1.16 -11.17
C GLY A 43 -6.25 -0.29 -11.55
N LYS A 44 -5.61 -0.48 -12.72
CA LYS A 44 -4.99 -1.75 -13.09
C LYS A 44 -3.53 -1.74 -12.67
N MET A 45 -3.08 -2.85 -12.10
CA MET A 45 -1.68 -3.07 -11.76
C MET A 45 -0.94 -3.64 -12.96
N ASN A 46 0.39 -3.54 -12.95
CA ASN A 46 1.21 -4.23 -13.93
C ASN A 46 1.10 -5.76 -13.70
N GLU A 47 1.02 -6.53 -14.77
CA GLU A 47 0.83 -7.98 -14.76
C GLU A 47 1.95 -8.74 -14.03
N ALA A 48 3.11 -8.10 -13.85
CA ALA A 48 4.23 -8.65 -13.07
C ALA A 48 3.96 -8.74 -11.55
N ILE A 49 2.86 -8.16 -11.04
CA ILE A 49 2.52 -8.18 -9.61
C ILE A 49 1.46 -9.24 -9.35
N ASP A 50 1.81 -10.28 -8.60
CA ASP A 50 0.84 -11.25 -8.11
C ASP A 50 -0.08 -10.59 -7.06
N MET A 51 -1.35 -10.44 -7.43
CA MET A 51 -2.38 -9.83 -6.59
C MET A 51 -3.08 -10.84 -5.68
N GLU A 52 -2.91 -12.16 -5.90
CA GLU A 52 -3.65 -13.20 -5.18
C GLU A 52 -3.42 -13.10 -3.66
N ASN A 53 -2.17 -12.93 -3.26
CA ASN A 53 -1.77 -12.78 -1.86
C ASN A 53 -2.09 -11.41 -1.24
N LEU A 54 -2.50 -10.44 -2.06
CA LEU A 54 -2.77 -9.06 -1.65
C LEU A 54 -4.26 -8.76 -1.51
N GLN A 55 -5.14 -9.63 -2.01
CA GLN A 55 -6.58 -9.42 -1.95
C GLN A 55 -7.08 -9.19 -0.52
N GLY A 56 -7.99 -8.22 -0.37
CA GLY A 56 -8.58 -7.85 0.91
C GLY A 56 -7.65 -7.04 1.82
N LYS A 57 -6.46 -6.65 1.35
CA LYS A 57 -5.49 -5.88 2.13
C LYS A 57 -5.39 -4.44 1.64
N VAL A 58 -5.04 -3.58 2.59
CA VAL A 58 -4.57 -2.23 2.29
C VAL A 58 -3.07 -2.28 2.06
N LEU A 59 -2.62 -1.78 0.92
CA LEU A 59 -1.23 -1.76 0.50
C LEU A 59 -0.76 -0.34 0.14
N PRO A 60 0.51 -0.02 0.39
CA PRO A 60 1.11 1.18 -0.16
C PRO A 60 1.26 1.03 -1.68
N TYR A 61 0.87 2.07 -2.42
CA TYR A 61 1.06 2.17 -3.86
C TYR A 61 1.93 3.38 -4.17
N THR A 62 3.12 3.13 -4.69
CA THR A 62 4.06 4.19 -5.05
C THR A 62 3.81 4.64 -6.49
N LEU A 63 3.75 5.95 -6.69
CA LEU A 63 3.76 6.64 -7.98
C LEU A 63 5.16 7.25 -8.18
N PRO A 64 6.08 6.56 -8.89
CA PRO A 64 7.44 7.04 -9.12
C PRO A 64 7.49 8.44 -9.73
N SER A 65 6.63 8.73 -10.72
CA SER A 65 6.61 10.02 -11.42
C SER A 65 6.23 11.21 -10.54
N GLN A 66 5.60 10.96 -9.40
CA GLN A 66 5.19 11.98 -8.45
C GLN A 66 6.00 11.92 -7.14
N HIS A 67 6.91 10.96 -7.01
CA HIS A 67 7.64 10.66 -5.76
C HIS A 67 6.71 10.57 -4.54
N ARG A 68 5.52 9.98 -4.73
CA ARG A 68 4.47 9.87 -3.70
C ARG A 68 4.06 8.42 -3.49
N THR A 69 3.76 8.09 -2.24
CA THR A 69 3.17 6.78 -1.88
C THR A 69 1.77 7.01 -1.36
N LEU A 70 0.80 6.38 -2.02
CA LEU A 70 -0.61 6.44 -1.72
C LEU A 70 -1.04 5.17 -1.00
N THR A 71 -2.21 5.22 -0.37
CA THR A 71 -2.81 4.03 0.26
C THR A 71 -3.88 3.47 -0.66
N ALA A 72 -3.71 2.23 -1.10
CA ALA A 72 -4.63 1.52 -1.98
C ALA A 72 -5.24 0.32 -1.26
N TYR A 73 -6.45 -0.06 -1.66
CA TYR A 73 -7.05 -1.33 -1.27
C TYR A 73 -7.04 -2.28 -2.46
N ALA A 74 -6.61 -3.52 -2.22
CA ALA A 74 -6.73 -4.60 -3.19
C ALA A 74 -8.12 -5.24 -3.03
N PRO A 75 -9.09 -4.98 -3.92
CA PRO A 75 -10.36 -5.67 -3.93
C PRO A 75 -10.21 -7.20 -3.92
N THR A 76 -11.12 -7.88 -3.24
CA THR A 76 -11.24 -9.34 -3.29
C THR A 76 -11.85 -9.78 -4.62
N SER A 77 -11.58 -11.02 -5.04
CA SER A 77 -12.13 -11.63 -6.25
C SER A 77 -13.65 -11.54 -6.37
N ALA A 78 -14.36 -11.62 -5.24
CA ALA A 78 -15.81 -11.53 -5.17
C ALA A 78 -16.37 -10.09 -5.25
N SER A 79 -15.52 -9.05 -5.32
CA SER A 79 -15.97 -7.66 -5.30
C SER A 79 -16.29 -7.10 -6.70
N LEU A 80 -17.26 -6.19 -6.77
CA LEU A 80 -17.64 -5.50 -8.02
C LEU A 80 -16.46 -4.80 -8.69
N ALA A 81 -15.55 -4.21 -7.92
CA ALA A 81 -14.35 -3.56 -8.44
C ALA A 81 -13.46 -4.55 -9.22
N LYS A 82 -13.27 -5.77 -8.70
CA LYS A 82 -12.47 -6.79 -9.39
C LYS A 82 -13.18 -7.31 -10.64
N GLN A 83 -14.51 -7.47 -10.59
CA GLN A 83 -15.32 -7.82 -11.75
C GLN A 83 -15.25 -6.75 -12.86
N GLN A 84 -15.09 -5.47 -12.49
CA GLN A 84 -14.83 -4.35 -13.41
C GLN A 84 -13.36 -4.24 -13.84
N GLY A 85 -12.53 -5.26 -13.55
CA GLY A 85 -11.13 -5.31 -13.94
C GLY A 85 -10.23 -4.32 -13.20
N GLN A 86 -10.62 -3.89 -11.99
CA GLN A 86 -9.79 -3.04 -11.13
C GLN A 86 -9.00 -3.92 -10.16
N ASP A 87 -7.68 -3.77 -10.15
CA ASP A 87 -6.79 -4.50 -9.26
C ASP A 87 -6.59 -3.78 -7.93
N ILE A 88 -6.70 -2.46 -7.95
CA ILE A 88 -6.57 -1.59 -6.79
C ILE A 88 -7.64 -0.49 -6.83
N VAL A 89 -8.01 -0.02 -5.65
CA VAL A 89 -8.92 1.13 -5.49
C VAL A 89 -8.35 2.12 -4.47
N PHE A 90 -8.59 3.40 -4.73
CA PHE A 90 -8.22 4.52 -3.86
C PHE A 90 -9.48 5.22 -3.35
N MET A 91 -9.44 5.69 -2.09
CA MET A 91 -10.47 6.56 -1.52
C MET A 91 -10.03 8.03 -1.58
N LEU A 92 -10.91 8.92 -2.01
CA LEU A 92 -10.61 10.32 -2.28
C LEU A 92 -11.71 11.23 -1.74
N CYS A 93 -11.33 12.46 -1.35
CA CYS A 93 -12.26 13.43 -0.74
C CYS A 93 -13.04 14.28 -1.75
N SER A 94 -12.65 14.29 -3.03
CA SER A 94 -13.25 15.17 -4.04
C SER A 94 -12.99 14.66 -5.45
N GLU A 95 -13.83 15.09 -6.39
CA GLU A 95 -13.64 14.84 -7.82
C GLU A 95 -12.31 15.41 -8.34
N THR A 96 -11.86 16.55 -7.80
CA THR A 96 -10.57 17.14 -8.16
C THR A 96 -9.42 16.18 -7.84
N CYS A 97 -9.42 15.55 -6.66
CA CYS A 97 -8.44 14.53 -6.32
C CYS A 97 -8.54 13.32 -7.25
N CYS A 98 -9.75 12.95 -7.69
CA CYS A 98 -9.94 11.86 -8.65
C CYS A 98 -9.30 12.17 -10.00
N LEU A 99 -9.48 13.38 -10.53
CA LEU A 99 -8.92 13.80 -11.80
C LEU A 99 -7.40 13.86 -11.75
N GLU A 100 -6.84 14.44 -10.70
CA GLU A 100 -5.38 14.51 -10.50
C GLU A 100 -4.76 13.12 -10.37
N LEU A 101 -5.38 12.23 -9.58
CA LEU A 101 -4.90 10.86 -9.45
C LEU A 101 -4.98 10.10 -10.78
N LYS A 102 -6.09 10.19 -11.51
CA LYS A 102 -6.23 9.55 -12.83
C LYS A 102 -5.16 10.04 -13.81
N LYS A 103 -4.88 11.36 -13.81
CA LYS A 103 -3.82 11.95 -14.64
C LYS A 103 -2.44 11.43 -14.25
N ALA A 104 -2.14 11.34 -12.95
CA ALA A 104 -0.88 10.77 -12.46
C ALA A 104 -0.72 9.29 -12.86
N MET A 105 -1.77 8.47 -12.68
CA MET A 105 -1.76 7.06 -13.06
C MET A 105 -1.64 6.85 -14.58
N ALA A 106 -2.22 7.72 -15.40
CA ALA A 106 -2.07 7.67 -16.85
C ALA A 106 -0.62 7.95 -17.28
N GLY A 107 0.10 8.80 -16.53
CA GLY A 107 1.52 9.07 -16.73
C GLY A 107 2.41 7.86 -16.43
N GLU A 108 2.08 7.05 -15.43
CA GLU A 108 2.85 5.85 -15.06
C GLU A 108 2.76 4.74 -16.11
N ARG A 109 1.56 4.46 -16.65
CA ARG A 109 1.38 3.38 -17.64
C ARG A 109 2.25 3.56 -18.88
N ARG A 110 2.56 4.81 -19.24
CA ARG A 110 3.43 5.13 -20.38
C ARG A 110 4.92 4.93 -20.10
N LYS A 111 5.34 4.94 -18.84
CA LYS A 111 6.75 4.90 -18.42
C LYS A 111 7.21 3.54 -17.91
N ALA A 112 6.30 2.59 -17.72
CA ALA A 112 6.59 1.23 -17.24
C ALA A 112 7.48 0.37 -18.16
N SER A 113 8.06 0.93 -19.23
CA SER A 113 8.83 0.19 -20.23
C SER A 113 10.34 0.17 -20.03
N ARG A 114 10.93 0.64 -18.91
CA ARG A 114 12.41 0.46 -18.80
C ARG A 114 13.12 0.30 -17.47
N GLU A 115 12.75 0.90 -16.35
CA GLU A 115 13.62 0.86 -15.16
C GLU A 115 12.83 1.05 -13.87
N ASP A 116 12.74 0.05 -12.97
CA ASP A 116 12.51 0.30 -11.52
C ASP A 116 12.47 -0.96 -10.63
N PHE A 117 12.57 -2.19 -11.18
CA PHE A 117 12.50 -3.40 -10.35
C PHE A 117 13.77 -3.69 -9.51
N SER A 118 14.89 -3.02 -9.78
CA SER A 118 16.21 -3.39 -9.20
C SER A 118 16.52 -2.80 -7.81
N LYS A 119 15.75 -1.82 -7.29
CA LYS A 119 16.18 -1.08 -6.08
C LYS A 119 15.41 -1.38 -4.78
N SER A 120 14.28 -2.07 -4.81
CA SER A 120 13.47 -2.30 -3.59
C SER A 120 13.74 -3.61 -2.86
N VAL A 121 14.45 -4.57 -3.47
CA VAL A 121 14.69 -5.92 -2.87
C VAL A 121 16.09 -6.08 -2.25
N SER A 122 17.00 -5.11 -2.40
CA SER A 122 18.33 -5.12 -1.79
C SER A 122 18.38 -4.43 -0.43
N MET A 123 17.61 -4.90 0.56
CA MET A 123 17.94 -4.74 1.98
C MET A 123 17.48 -5.98 2.76
N LYS A 124 17.95 -7.16 2.34
CA LYS A 124 18.04 -8.33 3.20
C LYS A 124 19.52 -8.65 3.47
N SER A 125 19.74 -9.19 4.66
CA SER A 125 20.90 -9.99 5.09
C SER A 125 22.27 -9.30 5.20
N GLY A 126 22.52 -8.76 6.39
CA GLY A 126 23.86 -8.66 6.98
C GLY A 126 23.87 -9.33 8.34
N GLY A 127 23.85 -10.66 8.37
CA GLY A 127 24.33 -11.40 9.53
C GLY A 127 25.85 -11.49 9.42
N SER A 128 26.57 -11.18 10.49
CA SER A 128 27.95 -11.64 10.64
C SER A 128 28.20 -12.08 12.07
N LYS A 129 28.65 -13.33 12.16
CA LYS A 129 29.08 -14.05 13.34
C LYS A 129 30.49 -13.58 13.75
N ASP A 130 30.85 -14.01 14.96
CA ASP A 130 32.22 -14.23 15.46
C ASP A 130 33.10 -13.02 15.78
N ALA A 131 33.48 -12.89 17.05
CA ALA A 131 34.74 -13.49 17.50
C ALA A 131 34.95 -13.29 19.00
N SER A 132 35.07 -14.41 19.70
CA SER A 132 35.75 -14.52 20.98
C SER A 132 37.15 -13.91 20.94
N LYS A 133 37.53 -13.14 21.97
CA LYS A 133 38.90 -13.25 22.51
C LYS A 133 38.94 -12.95 24.01
N ARG A 134 39.26 -14.02 24.73
CA ARG A 134 39.71 -14.08 26.12
C ARG A 134 41.05 -13.35 26.31
N ARG A 135 41.28 -12.91 27.56
CA ARG A 135 42.55 -12.70 28.31
C ARG A 135 42.67 -11.25 28.77
N ALA A 136 43.25 -10.93 29.92
CA ALA A 136 43.61 -11.60 31.17
C ALA A 136 44.22 -10.49 32.04
N LYS A 137 44.07 -10.61 33.36
CA LYS A 137 44.97 -10.11 34.42
C LYS A 137 45.88 -8.90 34.09
N ARG A 138 45.65 -7.78 34.78
CA ARG A 138 46.62 -7.20 35.72
C ARG A 138 45.98 -6.13 36.59
#